data_AF-A0A3A8PY14-F1
#
_entry.id   AF-A0A3A8PY14-F1
#
_cell.length_a   1.000
_cell.length_b   1.000
_cell.length_c   1.000
_cell.angle_alpha   90.00
_cell.angle_beta   90.00
_cell.angle_gamma   90.00
#
_symmetry.space_group_name_H-M   'P 1'
#
loop_
_entity.id
_entity.type
_entity.pdbx_description
1 polymer ?
#
loop_
_entity_poly.entity_id
_entity_poly.type
_entity_poly.pdbx_seq_one_letter_code
_entity_poly.pdbx_strand_id
1 'polypeptide(L)'
;MKTERMMTGQGLKGFAWVLTSLAMALTSTGCGDECVDDFDCRDQGAPEGQRYTCVENRCELTSIPVPDAGTGNDAGTSTDAGTTTDAGSTVDAGADAGTSSDAGTTTDAGTVTDAGTGGDAGTTTDAGTGSDAGTTPDAGTTTDAGTETDAGTETDAGTDPCESATYDPKLGTLQLQTGFVAGESAPLPSEAGPVGVTPGPTYSLYTVVSKGSVGPHALYSLGTWPQVSLGATPLFDVAAPADRGPSTSLFLSPFVETDGQRVLTGYTKSGAGFPGSVGVYDLATPANSTYVSAPSNFSAGVVPGAFLINGGGLDTVSAGLAVYALKTDASPFTALKVGTLPPETGGSGFTAVSTNGVAMLGYFSDDTFLNEGRAVAPAAIAQALTSGTPFAVADAPALDVGSNFVAASGHGEGVSVLRGDYVPPDYNFAGTDISRFNFTVTNDGAAVTVGARQPVLVYVDQCTSVTGMTAIGSDLLVGVDDKNGTRLVRIQQALGFQ
;
A
#
# COMPACT_ATOMS: atom_id res chain seq x y z
N MET A 1 41.26 -9.35 -57.23
CA MET A 1 40.45 -8.41 -58.03
C MET A 1 39.93 -7.34 -57.06
N LYS A 2 39.79 -6.03 -57.36
CA LYS A 2 39.08 -5.33 -58.46
C LYS A 2 37.58 -5.70 -58.52
N THR A 3 36.59 -4.78 -58.53
CA THR A 3 36.63 -3.30 -58.41
C THR A 3 35.24 -2.75 -58.02
N GLU A 4 35.21 -1.74 -57.14
CA GLU A 4 34.57 -0.40 -57.29
C GLU A 4 33.16 -0.17 -57.92
N ARG A 5 32.49 0.87 -57.36
CA ARG A 5 31.52 1.85 -57.97
C ARG A 5 30.03 1.50 -58.17
N MET A 6 29.08 2.46 -58.31
CA MET A 6 28.91 3.88 -57.84
C MET A 6 27.56 4.46 -58.36
N MET A 7 27.15 5.65 -57.88
CA MET A 7 26.15 6.61 -58.43
C MET A 7 24.65 6.26 -58.18
N THR A 8 23.70 7.14 -57.78
CA THR A 8 23.48 8.62 -57.66
C THR A 8 22.65 9.30 -58.76
N GLY A 9 21.54 9.94 -58.34
CA GLY A 9 20.67 10.90 -59.05
C GLY A 9 19.36 11.03 -58.25
N GLN A 10 18.91 12.18 -57.72
CA GLN A 10 18.52 13.46 -58.35
C GLN A 10 17.41 13.31 -59.41
N GLY A 11 16.34 14.11 -59.41
CA GLY A 11 15.94 15.20 -58.49
C GLY A 11 14.81 16.07 -59.06
N LEU A 12 14.58 17.26 -58.47
CA LEU A 12 13.54 18.27 -58.80
C LEU A 12 12.10 17.88 -58.43
N LYS A 13 11.11 18.77 -58.22
CA LYS A 13 10.95 20.17 -57.69
C LYS A 13 9.70 20.77 -58.36
N GLY A 14 8.69 21.26 -57.63
CA GLY A 14 7.63 22.06 -58.26
C GLY A 14 6.35 22.37 -57.45
N PHE A 15 6.19 23.66 -57.12
CA PHE A 15 4.98 24.48 -56.93
C PHE A 15 3.72 24.07 -57.76
N ALA A 16 2.47 24.46 -57.45
CA ALA A 16 1.86 25.08 -56.24
C ALA A 16 0.31 25.27 -56.39
N TRP A 17 -0.41 25.28 -55.26
CA TRP A 17 -1.68 26.00 -54.98
C TRP A 17 -3.02 25.69 -55.71
N VAL A 18 -3.94 25.07 -54.95
CA VAL A 18 -5.29 25.60 -54.56
C VAL A 18 -6.37 25.87 -55.64
N LEU A 19 -7.44 25.03 -55.67
CA LEU A 19 -8.85 25.43 -55.40
C LEU A 19 -9.90 24.28 -55.45
N THR A 20 -10.80 24.25 -54.45
CA THR A 20 -12.20 23.75 -54.40
C THR A 20 -12.67 22.45 -55.08
N SER A 21 -13.03 21.48 -54.21
CA SER A 21 -14.30 20.73 -54.15
C SER A 21 -14.89 20.03 -55.39
N LEU A 22 -14.94 18.69 -55.32
CA LEU A 22 -16.18 17.93 -55.53
C LEU A 22 -16.21 16.76 -54.55
N ALA A 23 -17.28 16.63 -53.76
CA ALA A 23 -17.48 15.49 -52.87
C ALA A 23 -18.08 14.32 -53.66
N MET A 24 -17.52 13.12 -53.51
CA MET A 24 -18.13 11.88 -54.00
C MET A 24 -17.98 10.81 -52.93
N ALA A 25 -19.08 10.54 -52.22
CA ALA A 25 -19.08 9.59 -51.10
C ALA A 25 -18.94 8.16 -51.59
N LEU A 26 -18.01 7.41 -51.00
CA LEU A 26 -17.95 5.95 -51.09
C LEU A 26 -18.36 5.38 -49.74
N THR A 27 -19.64 5.04 -49.61
CA THR A 27 -20.21 4.40 -48.43
C THR A 27 -19.83 2.92 -48.38
N SER A 28 -18.67 2.61 -47.81
CA SER A 28 -18.35 1.24 -47.36
C SER A 28 -18.88 1.03 -45.95
N THR A 29 -20.05 0.41 -45.82
CA THR A 29 -20.65 0.07 -44.53
C THR A 29 -19.80 -0.94 -43.79
N GLY A 30 -19.29 -0.56 -42.62
CA GLY A 30 -18.41 -1.39 -41.80
C GLY A 30 -18.15 -0.77 -40.42
N CYS A 31 -19.12 -0.04 -39.86
CA CYS A 31 -19.04 0.47 -38.50
C CYS A 31 -19.19 -0.71 -37.54
N GLY A 32 -18.09 -1.09 -36.89
CA GLY A 32 -18.17 -1.61 -35.53
C GLY A 32 -18.43 -0.46 -34.55
N ASP A 33 -18.67 -0.81 -33.31
CA ASP A 33 -18.81 0.15 -32.21
C ASP A 33 -17.50 0.95 -32.04
N GLU A 34 -17.61 2.27 -31.92
CA GLU A 34 -16.50 3.22 -31.82
C GLU A 34 -16.04 3.41 -30.36
N CYS A 35 -16.87 2.99 -29.40
CA CYS A 35 -16.56 2.77 -27.98
C CYS A 35 -17.59 1.82 -27.35
N VAL A 36 -17.22 1.21 -26.22
CA VAL A 36 -18.13 0.49 -25.31
C VAL A 36 -18.39 1.31 -24.04
N ASP A 37 -17.39 2.07 -23.57
CA ASP A 37 -17.53 3.05 -22.48
C ASP A 37 -16.58 4.27 -22.63
N ASP A 38 -16.65 5.23 -21.69
CA ASP A 38 -15.87 6.49 -21.71
C ASP A 38 -14.34 6.26 -21.74
N PHE A 39 -13.85 5.09 -21.29
CA PHE A 39 -12.43 4.74 -21.24
C PHE A 39 -11.83 4.62 -22.64
N ASP A 40 -12.59 4.11 -23.61
CA ASP A 40 -12.15 3.96 -25.01
C ASP A 40 -11.92 5.33 -25.69
N CYS A 41 -12.67 6.34 -25.28
CA CYS A 41 -12.69 7.65 -25.94
C CYS A 41 -11.57 8.62 -25.51
N ARG A 42 -10.77 8.28 -24.49
CA ARG A 42 -9.88 9.27 -23.83
C ARG A 42 -8.72 9.77 -24.72
N ASP A 43 -8.21 8.91 -25.61
CA ASP A 43 -7.01 9.18 -26.41
C ASP A 43 -7.29 10.13 -27.60
N GLN A 44 -8.56 10.50 -27.82
CA GLN A 44 -9.00 11.43 -28.86
C GLN A 44 -8.58 12.90 -28.60
N GLY A 45 -8.08 13.23 -27.41
CA GLY A 45 -7.47 14.53 -27.10
C GLY A 45 -8.47 15.69 -27.00
N ALA A 46 -9.30 15.70 -25.95
CA ALA A 46 -10.33 16.71 -25.76
C ALA A 46 -9.79 18.14 -25.49
N PRO A 47 -10.47 19.21 -25.98
CA PRO A 47 -10.16 20.59 -25.61
C PRO A 47 -10.44 20.91 -24.13
N GLU A 48 -9.81 21.96 -23.62
CA GLU A 48 -10.00 22.43 -22.24
C GLU A 48 -11.48 22.70 -21.90
N GLY A 49 -11.92 22.23 -20.73
CA GLY A 49 -13.32 22.31 -20.29
C GLY A 49 -14.27 21.26 -20.93
N GLN A 50 -13.77 20.35 -21.76
CA GLN A 50 -14.55 19.30 -22.43
C GLN A 50 -13.87 17.93 -22.26
N ARG A 51 -14.64 16.86 -22.45
CA ARG A 51 -14.16 15.47 -22.56
C ARG A 51 -14.91 14.75 -23.67
N TYR A 52 -14.35 13.67 -24.20
CA TYR A 52 -15.16 12.71 -24.97
C TYR A 52 -15.87 11.76 -23.99
N THR A 53 -17.11 11.41 -24.33
CA THR A 53 -18.00 10.50 -23.60
C THR A 53 -18.51 9.46 -24.60
N CYS A 54 -18.72 8.22 -24.20
CA CYS A 54 -19.33 7.21 -25.07
C CYS A 54 -20.86 7.37 -25.11
N VAL A 55 -21.41 7.72 -26.28
CA VAL A 55 -22.83 7.96 -26.51
C VAL A 55 -23.27 7.14 -27.72
N GLU A 56 -24.25 6.25 -27.54
CA GLU A 56 -24.75 5.33 -28.58
C GLU A 56 -23.61 4.62 -29.36
N ASN A 57 -22.64 4.10 -28.60
CA ASN A 57 -21.42 3.41 -29.08
C ASN A 57 -20.48 4.29 -29.92
N ARG A 58 -20.48 5.62 -29.70
CA ARG A 58 -19.64 6.60 -30.39
C ARG A 58 -19.05 7.66 -29.45
N CYS A 59 -17.84 8.12 -29.73
CA CYS A 59 -17.16 9.12 -28.90
C CYS A 59 -17.66 10.54 -29.20
N GLU A 60 -18.54 11.08 -28.36
CA GLU A 60 -19.10 12.43 -28.52
C GLU A 60 -18.53 13.43 -27.50
N LEU A 61 -18.29 14.67 -27.96
CA LEU A 61 -17.62 15.70 -27.16
C LEU A 61 -18.61 16.40 -26.22
N THR A 62 -18.40 16.25 -24.92
CA THR A 62 -19.28 16.73 -23.83
C THR A 62 -18.56 17.80 -23.00
N SER A 63 -19.24 18.88 -22.62
CA SER A 63 -18.71 19.86 -21.66
C SER A 63 -18.63 19.30 -20.25
N ILE A 64 -17.56 19.63 -19.52
CA ILE A 64 -17.40 19.26 -18.11
C ILE A 64 -18.26 20.23 -17.26
N PRO A 65 -19.28 19.75 -16.53
CA PRO A 65 -20.07 20.61 -15.67
C PRO A 65 -19.23 21.06 -14.46
N VAL A 66 -18.99 22.36 -14.35
CA VAL A 66 -18.43 22.97 -13.13
C VAL A 66 -19.54 22.96 -12.05
N PRO A 67 -19.33 22.37 -10.87
CA PRO A 67 -20.31 22.42 -9.79
C PRO A 67 -20.45 23.86 -9.29
N ASP A 68 -21.67 24.39 -9.34
CA ASP A 68 -21.98 25.73 -8.84
C ASP A 68 -21.90 25.76 -7.31
N ALA A 69 -21.32 26.82 -6.75
CA ALA A 69 -20.96 26.89 -5.34
C ALA A 69 -22.17 27.29 -4.48
N GLY A 70 -23.08 26.33 -4.29
CA GLY A 70 -24.32 26.50 -3.53
C GLY A 70 -24.10 27.07 -2.12
N THR A 71 -24.83 28.13 -1.79
CA THR A 71 -24.71 28.85 -0.52
C THR A 71 -25.17 28.02 0.68
N GLY A 72 -24.27 27.76 1.65
CA GLY A 72 -24.58 27.00 2.86
C GLY A 72 -23.87 27.54 4.12
N ASN A 73 -24.57 28.44 4.82
CA ASN A 73 -24.38 28.95 6.20
C ASN A 73 -22.96 29.03 6.83
N ASP A 74 -22.57 30.28 7.10
CA ASP A 74 -21.52 30.68 8.06
C ASP A 74 -21.81 30.18 9.50
N ALA A 75 -20.75 29.76 10.20
CA ALA A 75 -20.74 29.55 11.64
C ALA A 75 -19.31 29.58 12.23
N GLY A 76 -18.77 30.77 12.56
CA GLY A 76 -17.71 30.90 13.56
C GLY A 76 -16.58 31.89 13.26
N THR A 77 -16.76 33.16 13.62
CA THR A 77 -15.75 34.21 13.46
C THR A 77 -14.59 34.11 14.47
N SER A 78 -13.35 34.24 13.99
CA SER A 78 -12.24 34.80 14.80
C SER A 78 -11.23 35.59 13.94
N THR A 79 -11.59 36.85 13.65
CA THR A 79 -10.68 37.95 13.25
C THR A 79 -9.70 38.27 14.38
N ASP A 80 -8.53 38.90 14.17
CA ASP A 80 -7.77 39.32 12.97
C ASP A 80 -6.28 39.42 13.37
N ALA A 81 -5.34 39.23 12.43
CA ALA A 81 -3.93 39.59 12.62
C ALA A 81 -3.13 39.83 11.31
N GLY A 82 -3.67 40.64 10.38
CA GLY A 82 -2.83 41.60 9.66
C GLY A 82 -2.34 41.26 8.25
N THR A 83 -2.78 42.07 7.29
CA THR A 83 -2.10 42.31 6.00
C THR A 83 -2.04 43.82 5.72
N THR A 84 -0.89 44.31 5.26
CA THR A 84 -0.74 45.66 4.67
C THR A 84 0.29 45.61 3.56
N THR A 85 -0.11 46.02 2.36
CA THR A 85 0.64 45.91 1.10
C THR A 85 1.69 47.02 0.91
N ASP A 86 2.68 46.77 0.04
CA ASP A 86 3.64 47.76 -0.47
C ASP A 86 3.02 49.08 -0.98
N ALA A 87 3.69 50.20 -0.68
CA ALA A 87 3.96 51.30 -1.63
C ALA A 87 4.99 52.29 -1.04
N GLY A 88 6.20 52.36 -1.60
CA GLY A 88 7.28 53.20 -1.07
C GLY A 88 8.02 54.02 -2.14
N SER A 89 7.44 55.13 -2.60
CA SER A 89 8.07 56.05 -3.56
C SER A 89 8.56 57.35 -2.91
N THR A 90 9.89 57.42 -2.71
CA THR A 90 10.77 58.60 -2.95
C THR A 90 10.56 59.95 -2.23
N VAL A 91 11.70 60.58 -1.89
CA VAL A 91 11.95 62.02 -1.60
C VAL A 91 11.71 62.53 -0.15
N ASP A 92 12.76 62.40 0.67
CA ASP A 92 13.58 63.49 1.28
C ASP A 92 12.96 64.65 2.10
N ALA A 93 13.79 65.13 3.05
CA ALA A 93 13.75 66.38 3.84
C ALA A 93 12.61 66.60 4.87
N GLY A 94 12.99 66.95 6.11
CA GLY A 94 12.08 67.50 7.13
C GLY A 94 12.59 67.37 8.56
N ALA A 95 12.88 68.49 9.24
CA ALA A 95 13.44 68.53 10.59
C ALA A 95 12.40 68.84 11.70
N ASP A 96 12.81 68.56 12.94
CA ASP A 96 12.44 69.20 14.21
C ASP A 96 10.97 69.39 14.67
N ALA A 97 10.70 68.76 15.82
CA ALA A 97 10.13 69.32 17.05
C ALA A 97 8.79 70.09 17.03
N GLY A 98 7.79 69.53 17.75
CA GLY A 98 6.53 70.19 18.11
C GLY A 98 5.94 69.70 19.43
N THR A 99 6.28 70.35 20.54
CA THR A 99 5.67 70.26 21.89
C THR A 99 4.14 70.43 21.84
N SER A 100 3.31 69.76 22.66
CA SER A 100 3.11 69.95 24.12
C SER A 100 2.19 68.83 24.66
N SER A 101 2.34 68.25 25.86
CA SER A 101 2.27 68.76 27.25
C SER A 101 0.85 68.96 27.82
N ASP A 102 0.68 68.42 29.03
CA ASP A 102 -0.39 68.64 30.05
C ASP A 102 -1.62 67.70 30.05
N ALA A 103 -2.29 67.41 31.17
CA ALA A 103 -1.92 67.27 32.61
C ALA A 103 -3.19 66.86 33.42
N GLY A 104 -3.01 66.27 34.62
CA GLY A 104 -4.09 66.01 35.59
C GLY A 104 -4.70 64.59 35.50
N THR A 105 -4.53 63.61 36.40
CA THR A 105 -4.43 63.48 37.89
C THR A 105 -5.74 63.31 38.65
N THR A 106 -5.71 62.41 39.64
CA THR A 106 -6.65 62.16 40.78
C THR A 106 -7.89 61.27 40.56
N THR A 107 -8.45 60.56 41.57
CA THR A 107 -7.88 59.67 42.63
C THR A 107 -9.01 59.06 43.51
N ASP A 108 -8.81 57.82 43.99
CA ASP A 108 -9.43 57.08 45.13
C ASP A 108 -10.95 56.70 45.26
N ALA A 109 -11.13 55.38 45.44
CA ALA A 109 -11.82 54.65 46.53
C ALA A 109 -13.35 54.74 46.82
N GLY A 110 -13.95 53.58 47.14
CA GLY A 110 -15.31 53.43 47.72
C GLY A 110 -15.78 51.97 47.87
N THR A 111 -16.64 51.65 48.85
CA THR A 111 -17.15 50.29 49.24
C THR A 111 -18.53 50.41 49.95
N VAL A 112 -19.30 49.40 50.43
CA VAL A 112 -19.09 47.97 50.81
C VAL A 112 -20.43 47.16 50.76
N THR A 113 -20.38 45.86 51.09
CA THR A 113 -21.42 44.98 51.72
C THR A 113 -22.47 44.19 50.89
N ASP A 114 -23.00 43.14 51.56
CA ASP A 114 -23.81 41.98 51.11
C ASP A 114 -25.33 42.18 50.94
N ALA A 115 -26.02 41.21 50.30
CA ALA A 115 -26.92 40.22 50.97
C ALA A 115 -27.97 39.53 50.05
N GLY A 116 -28.38 38.29 50.37
CA GLY A 116 -29.70 37.71 49.97
C GLY A 116 -29.73 36.27 49.39
N THR A 117 -30.71 35.44 49.81
CA THR A 117 -30.91 34.03 49.36
C THR A 117 -32.39 33.57 49.35
N GLY A 118 -32.72 32.55 48.53
CA GLY A 118 -34.00 31.77 48.55
C GLY A 118 -35.07 32.18 47.51
N GLY A 119 -36.00 31.32 47.06
CA GLY A 119 -36.26 29.88 47.35
C GLY A 119 -37.47 29.31 46.55
N ASP A 120 -37.78 28.01 46.68
CA ASP A 120 -38.73 27.25 45.83
C ASP A 120 -40.23 27.21 46.26
N ALA A 121 -41.14 27.06 45.27
CA ALA A 121 -42.49 26.43 45.35
C ALA A 121 -43.09 26.32 43.91
N GLY A 122 -44.03 25.42 43.54
CA GLY A 122 -44.80 24.38 44.25
C GLY A 122 -45.57 23.45 43.27
N THR A 123 -46.53 22.63 43.73
CA THR A 123 -47.07 21.44 43.01
C THR A 123 -48.62 21.37 42.87
N THR A 124 -49.10 20.35 42.09
CA THR A 124 -50.49 19.83 41.94
C THR A 124 -51.49 20.68 41.09
N THR A 125 -52.63 20.21 40.56
CA THR A 125 -53.44 18.96 40.71
C THR A 125 -54.16 18.56 39.39
N ASP A 126 -54.80 17.39 39.38
CA ASP A 126 -55.44 16.67 38.24
C ASP A 126 -56.98 16.89 38.09
N ALA A 127 -57.58 16.21 37.09
CA ALA A 127 -58.99 15.77 36.94
C ALA A 127 -60.02 16.59 36.11
N GLY A 128 -60.80 15.87 35.29
CA GLY A 128 -62.05 16.35 34.65
C GLY A 128 -62.60 15.47 33.49
N THR A 129 -63.57 14.59 33.75
CA THR A 129 -64.26 13.75 32.74
C THR A 129 -65.69 14.20 32.44
N GLY A 130 -66.21 13.90 31.24
CA GLY A 130 -67.61 14.09 30.86
C GLY A 130 -67.99 13.30 29.61
N SER A 131 -69.24 12.84 29.50
CA SER A 131 -69.66 11.86 28.46
C SER A 131 -71.00 12.18 27.80
N ASP A 132 -70.99 12.12 26.46
CA ASP A 132 -71.97 11.51 25.52
C ASP A 132 -73.50 11.74 25.62
N ALA A 133 -74.12 12.05 24.47
CA ALA A 133 -75.48 11.69 24.01
C ALA A 133 -75.81 12.29 22.61
N GLY A 134 -76.30 11.52 21.61
CA GLY A 134 -76.82 12.14 20.36
C GLY A 134 -77.04 11.29 19.08
N THR A 135 -77.82 10.22 19.13
CA THR A 135 -78.16 9.27 18.03
C THR A 135 -78.54 9.84 16.62
N THR A 136 -77.80 9.40 15.58
CA THR A 136 -78.18 8.79 14.25
C THR A 136 -79.53 9.10 13.54
N PRO A 137 -79.66 8.95 12.20
CA PRO A 137 -78.70 8.54 11.13
C PRO A 137 -78.57 9.67 10.04
N ASP A 138 -78.44 9.54 8.70
CA ASP A 138 -78.48 8.44 7.71
C ASP A 138 -77.88 8.84 6.33
N ALA A 139 -77.74 7.87 5.40
CA ALA A 139 -77.55 7.93 3.94
C ALA A 139 -76.35 8.72 3.33
N GLY A 140 -75.38 8.01 2.74
CA GLY A 140 -74.33 8.65 1.90
C GLY A 140 -73.16 7.77 1.42
N THR A 141 -73.42 6.78 0.55
CA THR A 141 -72.44 6.06 -0.33
C THR A 141 -71.09 5.60 0.26
N THR A 142 -70.90 4.28 0.30
CA THR A 142 -69.60 3.61 0.51
C THR A 142 -68.59 3.90 -0.62
N THR A 143 -67.34 4.16 -0.24
CA THR A 143 -66.14 3.82 -1.01
C THR A 143 -65.15 3.20 -0.01
N ASP A 144 -64.45 2.15 -0.40
CA ASP A 144 -63.70 1.31 0.54
C ASP A 144 -62.59 2.05 1.29
N ALA A 145 -62.37 1.61 2.53
CA ALA A 145 -61.16 1.96 3.26
C ALA A 145 -59.97 1.32 2.54
N GLY A 146 -59.20 2.14 1.82
CA GLY A 146 -57.84 1.78 1.46
C GLY A 146 -57.10 1.43 2.74
N THR A 147 -56.61 0.20 2.85
CA THR A 147 -55.72 -0.18 3.93
C THR A 147 -54.47 0.67 3.81
N GLU A 148 -54.27 1.59 4.76
CA GLU A 148 -52.94 2.13 5.06
C GLU A 148 -51.98 0.95 5.08
N THR A 149 -51.05 0.94 4.12
CA THR A 149 -50.13 -0.18 4.00
C THR A 149 -49.15 -0.03 5.13
N ASP A 150 -49.32 -0.87 6.17
CA ASP A 150 -48.52 -0.88 7.39
C ASP A 150 -47.05 -0.67 7.02
N ALA A 151 -46.46 0.38 7.61
CA ALA A 151 -45.27 1.01 7.06
C ALA A 151 -44.15 -0.03 6.94
N GLY A 152 -43.94 -0.49 5.70
CA GLY A 152 -43.31 -1.79 5.44
C GLY A 152 -41.99 -1.85 6.16
N THR A 153 -41.87 -2.78 7.12
CA THR A 153 -40.76 -2.88 8.07
C THR A 153 -39.45 -2.59 7.36
N GLU A 154 -38.84 -1.45 7.69
CA GLU A 154 -37.56 -0.98 7.13
C GLU A 154 -36.65 -2.19 6.94
N THR A 155 -36.36 -2.53 5.68
CA THR A 155 -35.63 -3.77 5.36
C THR A 155 -34.27 -3.67 6.03
N ASP A 156 -34.11 -4.39 7.14
CA ASP A 156 -33.04 -4.15 8.12
C ASP A 156 -31.70 -3.98 7.40
N ALA A 157 -31.12 -2.78 7.50
CA ALA A 157 -30.08 -2.32 6.60
C ALA A 157 -28.84 -3.20 6.81
N GLY A 158 -28.69 -4.20 5.94
CA GLY A 158 -28.09 -5.50 6.27
C GLY A 158 -26.88 -5.38 7.18
N THR A 159 -27.07 -5.74 8.45
CA THR A 159 -26.07 -5.50 9.51
C THR A 159 -24.73 -6.05 9.06
N ASP A 160 -23.67 -5.25 9.17
CA ASP A 160 -22.34 -5.64 8.70
C ASP A 160 -21.99 -7.01 9.30
N PRO A 161 -21.73 -8.06 8.48
CA PRO A 161 -21.38 -9.37 8.99
C PRO A 161 -20.17 -9.31 9.94
N CYS A 162 -19.28 -8.33 9.77
CA CYS A 162 -18.12 -8.12 10.62
C CYS A 162 -18.46 -7.58 12.02
N GLU A 163 -19.59 -6.87 12.20
CA GLU A 163 -20.08 -6.48 13.54
C GLU A 163 -20.51 -7.71 14.34
N SER A 164 -21.27 -8.61 13.71
CA SER A 164 -21.84 -9.81 14.34
C SER A 164 -20.92 -11.05 14.35
N ALA A 165 -19.86 -11.06 13.53
CA ALA A 165 -18.89 -12.15 13.46
C ALA A 165 -18.18 -12.39 14.81
N THR A 166 -17.81 -13.65 15.04
CA THR A 166 -17.07 -14.12 16.23
C THR A 166 -15.57 -14.11 15.97
N TYR A 167 -14.81 -13.47 16.86
CA TYR A 167 -13.37 -13.27 16.71
C TYR A 167 -12.59 -14.07 17.76
N ASP A 168 -11.60 -14.83 17.33
CA ASP A 168 -10.52 -15.33 18.20
C ASP A 168 -9.60 -14.17 18.60
N PRO A 169 -9.18 -14.05 19.88
CA PRO A 169 -8.38 -12.93 20.37
C PRO A 169 -6.98 -12.84 19.75
N LYS A 170 -6.51 -13.86 19.01
CA LYS A 170 -5.29 -13.81 18.20
C LYS A 170 -5.65 -13.67 16.73
N LEU A 171 -6.42 -14.59 16.17
CA LEU A 171 -6.60 -14.75 14.72
C LEU A 171 -7.79 -13.99 14.12
N GLY A 172 -8.64 -13.39 14.96
CA GLY A 172 -9.89 -12.78 14.52
C GLY A 172 -10.82 -13.82 13.91
N THR A 173 -11.32 -13.59 12.71
CA THR A 173 -12.16 -14.53 11.96
C THR A 173 -11.37 -15.58 11.16
N LEU A 174 -10.04 -15.47 11.07
CA LEU A 174 -9.20 -16.40 10.30
C LEU A 174 -9.17 -17.80 10.94
N GLN A 175 -9.53 -18.83 10.17
CA GLN A 175 -9.57 -20.21 10.66
C GLN A 175 -8.22 -20.92 10.52
N LEU A 176 -7.59 -21.21 11.66
CA LEU A 176 -6.39 -22.04 11.75
C LEU A 176 -6.67 -23.48 11.30
N GLN A 177 -5.78 -24.02 10.48
CA GLN A 177 -5.94 -25.34 9.87
C GLN A 177 -5.22 -26.45 10.65
N THR A 178 -5.67 -27.69 10.44
CA THR A 178 -5.09 -28.87 11.09
C THR A 178 -3.60 -29.01 10.74
N GLY A 179 -2.77 -29.25 11.77
CA GLY A 179 -1.32 -29.33 11.63
C GLY A 179 -0.59 -28.04 12.05
N PHE A 180 -1.30 -26.98 12.43
CA PHE A 180 -0.73 -25.72 12.90
C PHE A 180 -1.26 -25.31 14.29
N VAL A 181 -0.51 -24.43 14.97
CA VAL A 181 -0.81 -23.89 16.31
C VAL A 181 -0.58 -22.38 16.33
N ALA A 182 -1.56 -21.61 16.81
CA ALA A 182 -1.38 -20.18 17.10
C ALA A 182 -0.72 -20.00 18.49
N GLY A 183 0.60 -19.77 18.48
CA GLY A 183 1.49 -19.62 19.62
C GLY A 183 1.32 -18.29 20.35
N GLU A 184 2.40 -17.53 20.58
CA GLU A 184 2.26 -16.20 21.18
C GLU A 184 1.60 -15.19 20.21
N SER A 185 1.04 -14.12 20.77
CA SER A 185 0.51 -12.98 20.03
C SER A 185 0.85 -11.68 20.76
N ALA A 186 1.16 -10.62 20.02
CA ALA A 186 1.57 -9.33 20.58
C ALA A 186 0.95 -8.17 19.79
N PRO A 187 0.49 -7.07 20.42
CA PRO A 187 0.01 -5.89 19.72
C PRO A 187 1.08 -5.32 18.78
N LEU A 188 0.67 -4.87 17.59
CA LEU A 188 1.54 -4.16 16.65
C LEU A 188 1.15 -2.67 16.67
N PRO A 189 2.09 -1.74 16.92
CA PRO A 189 1.80 -0.31 16.83
C PRO A 189 1.32 0.07 15.44
N SER A 190 0.24 0.86 15.31
CA SER A 190 -0.37 1.23 14.02
C SER A 190 0.52 2.10 13.10
N GLU A 191 1.62 2.65 13.63
CA GLU A 191 2.66 3.32 12.81
C GLU A 191 3.68 2.33 12.18
N ALA A 192 3.66 1.04 12.55
CA ALA A 192 4.61 0.04 12.08
C ALA A 192 4.24 -0.51 10.69
N GLY A 193 5.15 -0.38 9.73
CA GLY A 193 5.08 -1.04 8.43
C GLY A 193 5.68 -2.46 8.46
N PRO A 194 6.40 -2.89 7.41
CA PRO A 194 6.94 -4.25 7.33
C PRO A 194 7.83 -4.60 8.51
N VAL A 195 7.74 -5.84 9.00
CA VAL A 195 8.43 -6.32 10.22
C VAL A 195 9.53 -7.32 9.85
N GLY A 196 10.73 -7.05 10.33
CA GLY A 196 11.90 -7.93 10.22
C GLY A 196 12.27 -8.55 11.56
N VAL A 197 12.80 -9.77 11.54
CA VAL A 197 13.07 -10.58 12.73
C VAL A 197 14.47 -11.18 12.66
N THR A 198 15.29 -11.01 13.71
CA THR A 198 16.64 -11.60 13.75
C THR A 198 16.60 -13.13 13.80
N PRO A 199 17.67 -13.82 13.37
CA PRO A 199 17.89 -15.22 13.73
C PRO A 199 17.76 -15.45 15.24
N GLY A 200 17.23 -16.62 15.62
CA GLY A 200 17.00 -17.00 17.01
C GLY A 200 18.27 -17.41 17.79
N PRO A 201 18.15 -17.83 19.06
CA PRO A 201 16.90 -18.12 19.78
C PRO A 201 16.19 -16.88 20.36
N THR A 202 16.88 -15.74 20.46
CA THR A 202 16.28 -14.47 20.89
C THR A 202 15.94 -13.64 19.66
N TYR A 203 14.64 -13.48 19.40
CA TYR A 203 14.13 -12.77 18.23
C TYR A 203 13.97 -11.28 18.54
N SER A 204 14.91 -10.45 18.08
CA SER A 204 14.74 -8.98 18.04
C SER A 204 13.93 -8.60 16.80
N LEU A 205 12.97 -7.69 16.96
CA LEU A 205 12.10 -7.23 15.89
C LEU A 205 12.45 -5.79 15.49
N TYR A 206 12.32 -5.50 14.19
CA TYR A 206 12.48 -4.18 13.59
C TYR A 206 11.30 -3.86 12.66
N THR A 207 11.00 -2.59 12.50
CA THR A 207 10.01 -2.11 11.51
C THR A 207 10.46 -0.79 10.91
N VAL A 208 9.96 -0.45 9.72
CA VAL A 208 10.06 0.92 9.19
C VAL A 208 8.74 1.65 9.49
N VAL A 209 8.88 2.85 10.05
CA VAL A 209 7.79 3.81 10.24
C VAL A 209 7.89 4.89 9.17
N SER A 210 6.75 5.28 8.61
CA SER A 210 6.62 6.27 7.53
C SER A 210 5.54 7.29 7.84
N LYS A 211 5.84 8.58 7.68
CA LYS A 211 4.83 9.65 7.81
C LYS A 211 4.43 10.17 6.44
N GLY A 212 3.63 9.36 5.75
CA GLY A 212 3.28 9.56 4.33
C GLY A 212 4.49 9.44 3.40
N SER A 213 4.32 9.75 2.11
CA SER A 213 5.38 9.59 1.11
C SER A 213 6.59 10.51 1.31
N VAL A 214 6.42 11.65 1.98
CA VAL A 214 7.50 12.64 2.23
C VAL A 214 8.29 12.30 3.52
N GLY A 215 7.71 11.54 4.44
CA GLY A 215 8.38 11.06 5.65
C GLY A 215 8.28 12.01 6.85
N PRO A 216 9.10 11.82 7.91
CA PRO A 216 10.30 10.97 7.95
C PRO A 216 10.04 9.48 7.69
N HIS A 217 11.06 8.82 7.15
CA HIS A 217 11.12 7.39 6.84
C HIS A 217 12.24 6.77 7.66
N ALA A 218 11.94 5.97 8.68
CA ALA A 218 12.98 5.51 9.60
C ALA A 218 12.74 4.09 10.14
N LEU A 219 13.84 3.36 10.32
CA LEU A 219 13.88 2.06 10.96
C LEU A 219 13.81 2.24 12.48
N TYR A 220 12.97 1.45 13.15
CA TYR A 220 12.82 1.40 14.59
C TYR A 220 13.00 -0.03 15.10
N SER A 221 13.41 -0.18 16.35
CA SER A 221 13.24 -1.44 17.07
C SER A 221 11.79 -1.58 17.53
N LEU A 222 11.27 -2.81 17.48
CA LEU A 222 10.02 -3.23 18.09
C LEU A 222 10.23 -4.00 19.41
N GLY A 223 11.48 -4.10 19.91
CA GLY A 223 11.82 -4.92 21.07
C GLY A 223 12.15 -6.37 20.71
N THR A 224 11.77 -7.31 21.58
CA THR A 224 12.11 -8.75 21.45
C THR A 224 10.88 -9.62 21.66
N TRP A 225 10.63 -10.58 20.77
CA TRP A 225 9.42 -11.41 20.81
C TRP A 225 9.23 -12.15 22.15
N PRO A 226 8.02 -12.20 22.74
CA PRO A 226 6.75 -11.60 22.31
C PRO A 226 6.48 -10.20 22.90
N GLN A 227 7.49 -9.51 23.43
CA GLN A 227 7.35 -8.17 24.00
C GLN A 227 7.55 -7.10 22.92
N VAL A 228 6.47 -6.81 22.18
CA VAL A 228 6.46 -5.84 21.07
C VAL A 228 6.08 -4.44 21.55
N SER A 229 6.92 -3.46 21.25
CA SER A 229 6.66 -2.02 21.50
C SER A 229 7.59 -1.16 20.64
N LEU A 230 7.07 -0.06 20.08
CA LEU A 230 7.89 0.84 19.25
C LEU A 230 8.94 1.58 20.09
N GLY A 231 10.20 1.51 19.68
CA GLY A 231 11.29 2.23 20.31
C GLY A 231 11.14 3.75 20.22
N ALA A 232 11.49 4.48 21.28
CA ALA A 232 11.29 5.93 21.36
C ALA A 232 12.16 6.77 20.40
N THR A 233 13.16 6.17 19.76
CA THR A 233 14.10 6.85 18.84
C THR A 233 14.34 6.01 17.59
N PRO A 234 14.42 6.63 16.39
CA PRO A 234 14.80 5.92 15.18
C PRO A 234 16.24 5.41 15.26
N LEU A 235 16.47 4.24 14.68
CA LEU A 235 17.79 3.60 14.57
C LEU A 235 18.56 4.09 13.33
N PHE A 236 17.83 4.30 12.23
CA PHE A 236 18.37 4.60 10.91
C PHE A 236 17.34 5.35 10.07
N ASP A 237 17.78 6.37 9.33
CA ASP A 237 16.97 7.08 8.34
C ASP A 237 17.00 6.27 7.04
N VAL A 238 15.85 5.79 6.58
CA VAL A 238 15.75 4.87 5.42
C VAL A 238 16.00 5.60 4.10
N ALA A 239 15.75 6.91 4.04
CA ALA A 239 16.06 7.71 2.86
C ALA A 239 17.57 7.92 2.72
N ALA A 240 18.15 7.70 1.54
CA ALA A 240 19.55 8.07 1.30
C ALA A 240 19.71 9.61 1.39
N PRO A 241 20.86 10.14 1.84
CA PRO A 241 21.03 11.59 2.04
C PRO A 241 20.71 12.49 0.84
N ALA A 242 20.82 11.97 -0.39
CA ALA A 242 20.46 12.69 -1.62
C ALA A 242 18.95 12.84 -1.85
N ASP A 243 18.12 12.01 -1.21
CA ASP A 243 16.67 11.89 -1.45
C ASP A 243 15.81 12.48 -0.32
N ARG A 244 16.41 13.07 0.71
CA ARG A 244 15.72 13.66 1.88
C ARG A 244 15.10 15.05 1.60
N GLY A 245 14.85 15.36 0.32
CA GLY A 245 14.25 16.64 -0.09
C GLY A 245 12.74 16.64 0.12
N PRO A 246 12.12 17.74 0.61
CA PRO A 246 10.68 17.78 0.93
C PRO A 246 9.76 17.64 -0.29
N SER A 247 10.30 17.73 -1.51
CA SER A 247 9.59 17.46 -2.78
C SER A 247 9.74 16.02 -3.27
N THR A 248 10.46 15.15 -2.55
CA THR A 248 10.78 13.77 -2.97
C THR A 248 9.83 12.78 -2.27
N SER A 249 8.77 12.37 -2.96
CA SER A 249 7.93 11.25 -2.51
C SER A 249 8.69 9.92 -2.65
N LEU A 250 8.86 9.22 -1.53
CA LEU A 250 9.43 7.88 -1.48
C LEU A 250 8.30 6.86 -1.25
N PHE A 251 8.45 5.69 -1.87
CA PHE A 251 7.59 4.53 -1.66
C PHE A 251 8.44 3.43 -1.03
N LEU A 252 8.18 3.12 0.24
CA LEU A 252 8.97 2.12 0.97
C LEU A 252 8.85 0.73 0.34
N SER A 253 9.95 -0.01 0.32
CA SER A 253 9.94 -1.42 -0.05
C SER A 253 9.21 -2.24 1.03
N PRO A 254 8.41 -3.26 0.67
CA PRO A 254 7.57 -4.01 1.59
C PRO A 254 8.35 -5.04 2.45
N PHE A 255 9.63 -4.81 2.72
CA PHE A 255 10.50 -5.76 3.43
C PHE A 255 11.43 -5.10 4.46
N VAL A 256 11.75 -5.89 5.49
CA VAL A 256 12.82 -5.63 6.46
C VAL A 256 13.51 -6.97 6.73
N GLU A 257 14.67 -7.18 6.10
CA GLU A 257 15.41 -8.44 6.13
C GLU A 257 16.62 -8.34 7.06
N THR A 258 17.07 -9.42 7.70
CA THR A 258 18.25 -9.36 8.57
C THR A 258 19.05 -10.67 8.66
N ASP A 259 20.36 -10.56 8.50
CA ASP A 259 21.33 -11.65 8.67
C ASP A 259 21.81 -11.79 10.13
N GLY A 260 21.17 -11.09 11.08
CA GLY A 260 21.56 -11.04 12.48
C GLY A 260 22.77 -10.14 12.80
N GLN A 261 23.39 -9.51 11.80
CA GLN A 261 24.43 -8.48 11.96
C GLN A 261 24.01 -7.14 11.35
N ARG A 262 23.17 -7.17 10.32
CA ARG A 262 22.66 -6.04 9.57
C ARG A 262 21.15 -6.13 9.38
N VAL A 263 20.50 -5.00 9.18
CA VAL A 263 19.11 -4.91 8.73
C VAL A 263 19.06 -4.24 7.38
N LEU A 264 18.46 -4.91 6.40
CA LEU A 264 18.21 -4.40 5.05
C LEU A 264 16.76 -3.94 4.95
N THR A 265 16.55 -2.72 4.47
CA THR A 265 15.25 -2.24 4.00
C THR A 265 15.47 -1.26 2.84
N GLY A 266 14.43 -0.69 2.24
CA GLY A 266 14.60 0.16 1.07
C GLY A 266 13.41 1.03 0.72
N TYR A 267 13.56 1.76 -0.37
CA TYR A 267 12.51 2.53 -1.02
C TYR A 267 12.75 2.65 -2.52
N THR A 268 11.69 2.93 -3.26
CA THR A 268 11.70 3.44 -4.64
C THR A 268 11.20 4.89 -4.70
N LYS A 269 11.36 5.52 -5.85
CA LYS A 269 10.78 6.81 -6.23
C LYS A 269 10.02 6.65 -7.55
N SER A 270 9.10 7.56 -7.82
CA SER A 270 8.49 7.66 -9.15
C SER A 270 9.53 8.01 -10.23
N GLY A 271 9.32 7.51 -11.44
CA GLY A 271 10.22 7.70 -12.58
C GLY A 271 10.48 6.41 -13.35
N ALA A 272 11.09 6.52 -14.53
CA ALA A 272 11.41 5.37 -15.37
C ALA A 272 12.36 4.40 -14.64
N GLY A 273 11.96 3.14 -14.52
CA GLY A 273 12.71 2.11 -13.79
C GLY A 273 12.72 2.28 -12.26
N PHE A 274 11.72 2.99 -11.70
CA PHE A 274 11.48 3.14 -10.25
C PHE A 274 12.75 3.33 -9.40
N PRO A 275 13.53 4.41 -9.66
CA PRO A 275 14.86 4.58 -9.07
C PRO A 275 14.79 4.61 -7.55
N GLY A 276 15.58 3.76 -6.89
CA GLY A 276 15.49 3.50 -5.46
C GLY A 276 16.84 3.19 -4.83
N SER A 277 16.84 3.02 -3.51
CA SER A 277 18.00 2.53 -2.76
C SER A 277 17.56 1.53 -1.70
N VAL A 278 18.43 0.57 -1.39
CA VAL A 278 18.36 -0.18 -0.13
C VAL A 278 19.33 0.44 0.87
N GLY A 279 18.89 0.58 2.11
CA GLY A 279 19.73 0.90 3.26
C GLY A 279 20.14 -0.38 3.98
N VAL A 280 21.43 -0.49 4.29
CA VAL A 280 22.00 -1.56 5.12
C VAL A 280 22.42 -0.95 6.45
N TYR A 281 21.61 -1.16 7.48
CA TYR A 281 21.90 -0.75 8.85
C TYR A 281 22.81 -1.77 9.54
N ASP A 282 23.94 -1.33 10.09
CA ASP A 282 24.86 -2.18 10.88
C ASP A 282 24.44 -2.16 12.37
N LEU A 283 24.06 -3.32 12.90
CA LEU A 283 23.53 -3.45 14.27
C LEU A 283 24.60 -3.24 15.35
N ALA A 284 25.87 -3.50 15.04
CA ALA A 284 26.97 -3.41 16.01
C ALA A 284 27.67 -2.05 15.94
N THR A 285 27.77 -1.48 14.74
CA THR A 285 28.41 -0.19 14.48
C THR A 285 27.54 0.67 13.55
N PRO A 286 26.48 1.33 14.06
CA PRO A 286 25.55 2.13 13.25
C PRO A 286 26.19 3.15 12.30
N ALA A 287 27.40 3.64 12.61
CA ALA A 287 28.16 4.55 11.75
C ALA A 287 28.73 3.91 10.46
N ASN A 288 28.75 2.57 10.36
CA ASN A 288 29.12 1.82 9.15
C ASN A 288 27.93 1.65 8.17
N SER A 289 26.72 2.03 8.59
CA SER A 289 25.51 1.83 7.79
C SER A 289 25.60 2.58 6.46
N THR A 290 25.13 1.95 5.38
CA THR A 290 25.33 2.44 4.01
C THR A 290 24.05 2.36 3.17
N TYR A 291 24.05 3.05 2.04
CA TYR A 291 22.97 3.02 1.05
C TYR A 291 23.54 2.48 -0.27
N VAL A 292 22.79 1.58 -0.91
CA VAL A 292 23.16 0.97 -2.19
C VAL A 292 22.04 1.24 -3.18
N SER A 293 22.37 1.74 -4.37
CA SER A 293 21.40 1.94 -5.45
C SER A 293 20.67 0.63 -5.76
N ALA A 294 19.35 0.66 -5.80
CA ALA A 294 18.52 -0.52 -6.02
C ALA A 294 17.19 -0.12 -6.69
N PRO A 295 17.21 0.18 -8.01
CA PRO A 295 16.00 0.49 -8.76
C PRO A 295 15.00 -0.68 -8.75
N SER A 296 13.72 -0.37 -8.59
CA SER A 296 12.62 -1.34 -8.53
C SER A 296 12.84 -2.44 -7.47
N ASN A 297 13.21 -2.10 -6.24
CA ASN A 297 13.47 -3.06 -5.16
C ASN A 297 12.17 -3.60 -4.52
N PHE A 298 11.49 -4.52 -5.21
CA PHE A 298 10.17 -5.05 -4.82
C PHE A 298 10.21 -6.00 -3.63
N SER A 299 11.15 -6.94 -3.59
CA SER A 299 11.28 -7.89 -2.49
C SER A 299 12.73 -8.28 -2.23
N ALA A 300 13.00 -8.81 -1.04
CA ALA A 300 14.33 -9.25 -0.62
C ALA A 300 14.24 -10.53 0.22
N GLY A 301 15.38 -11.15 0.49
CA GLY A 301 15.49 -12.31 1.38
C GLY A 301 16.93 -12.64 1.74
N VAL A 302 17.16 -13.22 2.92
CA VAL A 302 18.51 -13.54 3.41
C VAL A 302 18.97 -14.93 3.00
N VAL A 303 20.17 -15.04 2.43
CA VAL A 303 20.89 -16.31 2.20
C VAL A 303 22.29 -16.25 2.82
N PRO A 304 22.97 -17.39 3.05
CA PRO A 304 24.31 -17.39 3.62
C PRO A 304 25.31 -16.52 2.83
N GLY A 305 25.74 -15.40 3.44
CA GLY A 305 26.70 -14.46 2.86
C GLY A 305 26.15 -13.44 1.86
N ALA A 306 24.83 -13.34 1.66
CA ALA A 306 24.22 -12.29 0.84
C ALA A 306 22.77 -11.96 1.22
N PHE A 307 22.37 -10.72 0.97
CA PHE A 307 20.95 -10.40 0.76
C PHE A 307 20.61 -10.60 -0.71
N LEU A 308 19.54 -11.33 -1.02
CA LEU A 308 18.92 -11.34 -2.34
C LEU A 308 17.96 -10.15 -2.45
N ILE A 309 17.91 -9.51 -3.62
CA ILE A 309 16.96 -8.45 -3.97
C ILE A 309 16.37 -8.79 -5.35
N ASN A 310 15.04 -8.91 -5.42
CA ASN A 310 14.29 -9.09 -6.66
C ASN A 310 13.87 -7.70 -7.16
N GLY A 311 14.37 -7.29 -8.32
CA GLY A 311 14.21 -5.91 -8.80
C GLY A 311 14.91 -5.61 -10.11
N GLY A 312 15.15 -4.31 -10.39
CA GLY A 312 15.67 -3.83 -11.68
C GLY A 312 17.19 -3.65 -11.76
N GLY A 313 17.90 -3.65 -10.63
CA GLY A 313 19.35 -3.43 -10.54
C GLY A 313 19.85 -3.38 -9.10
N LEU A 314 21.17 -3.46 -8.92
CA LEU A 314 21.83 -3.31 -7.63
C LEU A 314 23.24 -2.73 -7.79
N ASP A 315 23.54 -1.66 -7.05
CA ASP A 315 24.76 -0.85 -7.19
C ASP A 315 25.01 -0.44 -8.66
N THR A 316 26.12 -0.91 -9.23
CA THR A 316 26.58 -0.70 -10.61
C THR A 316 26.11 -1.81 -11.56
N VAL A 317 25.46 -2.86 -11.03
CA VAL A 317 24.95 -4.00 -11.81
C VAL A 317 23.49 -3.75 -12.17
N SER A 318 23.24 -3.26 -13.39
CA SER A 318 21.89 -3.08 -13.95
C SER A 318 21.69 -3.97 -15.18
N ALA A 319 20.67 -4.81 -15.15
CA ALA A 319 20.41 -5.84 -16.15
C ALA A 319 18.91 -6.20 -16.26
N GLY A 320 18.03 -5.22 -16.04
CA GLY A 320 16.57 -5.37 -16.06
C GLY A 320 16.02 -6.12 -14.85
N LEU A 321 14.76 -6.55 -14.94
CA LEU A 321 14.11 -7.36 -13.91
C LEU A 321 14.87 -8.69 -13.71
N ALA A 322 15.37 -8.90 -12.50
CA ALA A 322 16.25 -10.01 -12.16
C ALA A 322 16.37 -10.19 -10.64
N VAL A 323 17.03 -11.28 -10.24
CA VAL A 323 17.43 -11.47 -8.84
C VAL A 323 18.90 -11.10 -8.69
N TYR A 324 19.14 -10.07 -7.91
CA TYR A 324 20.47 -9.56 -7.56
C TYR A 324 20.87 -10.04 -6.16
N ALA A 325 22.15 -10.03 -5.88
CA ALA A 325 22.69 -10.34 -4.56
C ALA A 325 23.65 -9.24 -4.10
N LEU A 326 23.40 -8.71 -2.90
CA LEU A 326 24.36 -7.89 -2.17
C LEU A 326 25.22 -8.81 -1.30
N LYS A 327 26.43 -9.15 -1.75
CA LYS A 327 27.35 -9.99 -0.99
C LYS A 327 27.86 -9.26 0.24
N THR A 328 27.80 -9.93 1.39
CA THR A 328 28.04 -9.35 2.71
C THR A 328 29.33 -9.83 3.39
N ASP A 329 30.19 -10.52 2.63
CA ASP A 329 31.49 -11.08 3.02
C ASP A 329 32.67 -10.10 2.92
N ALA A 330 32.45 -8.92 2.33
CA ALA A 330 33.43 -7.84 2.21
C ALA A 330 32.81 -6.48 2.54
N SER A 331 33.67 -5.48 2.81
CA SER A 331 33.30 -4.07 2.87
C SER A 331 34.27 -3.26 1.99
N PRO A 332 33.79 -2.45 1.02
CA PRO A 332 32.38 -2.28 0.64
C PRO A 332 31.74 -3.58 0.12
N PHE A 333 30.42 -3.66 0.20
CA PHE A 333 29.65 -4.80 -0.33
C PHE A 333 29.81 -4.93 -1.84
N THR A 334 29.66 -6.14 -2.36
CA THR A 334 29.74 -6.42 -3.81
C THR A 334 28.37 -6.84 -4.33
N ALA A 335 27.87 -6.13 -5.35
CA ALA A 335 26.65 -6.52 -6.06
C ALA A 335 26.94 -7.56 -7.16
N LEU A 336 26.02 -8.51 -7.35
CA LEU A 336 25.99 -9.44 -8.48
C LEU A 336 24.55 -9.59 -9.00
N LYS A 337 24.39 -9.93 -10.29
CA LYS A 337 23.17 -10.62 -10.76
C LYS A 337 23.37 -12.11 -10.51
N VAL A 338 22.41 -12.77 -9.85
CA VAL A 338 22.50 -14.19 -9.49
C VAL A 338 21.35 -15.03 -10.07
N GLY A 339 20.19 -14.43 -10.35
CA GLY A 339 19.08 -15.07 -11.04
C GLY A 339 18.61 -14.28 -12.25
N THR A 340 18.28 -14.97 -13.33
CA THR A 340 17.62 -14.41 -14.51
C THR A 340 16.16 -14.85 -14.50
N LEU A 341 15.24 -13.87 -14.50
CA LEU A 341 13.80 -14.11 -14.59
C LEU A 341 13.40 -14.49 -16.04
N PRO A 342 12.25 -15.15 -16.24
CA PRO A 342 11.80 -15.58 -17.57
C PRO A 342 11.49 -14.40 -18.53
N PRO A 343 11.49 -14.60 -19.87
CA PRO A 343 11.13 -13.56 -20.83
C PRO A 343 9.73 -12.96 -20.65
N GLU A 344 8.77 -13.74 -20.18
CA GLU A 344 7.37 -13.38 -19.88
C GLU A 344 7.20 -12.56 -18.58
N THR A 345 8.28 -12.05 -17.99
CA THR A 345 8.26 -11.25 -16.75
C THR A 345 7.77 -9.83 -17.01
N GLY A 346 6.47 -9.58 -16.79
CA GLY A 346 5.90 -8.24 -16.74
C GLY A 346 6.29 -7.46 -15.47
N GLY A 347 6.55 -8.17 -14.37
CA GLY A 347 6.93 -7.58 -13.09
C GLY A 347 7.80 -8.47 -12.21
N SER A 348 8.73 -7.88 -11.46
CA SER A 348 9.46 -8.59 -10.41
C SER A 348 8.54 -8.85 -9.22
N GLY A 349 8.53 -10.08 -8.74
CA GLY A 349 7.63 -10.53 -7.68
C GLY A 349 8.34 -10.75 -6.34
N PHE A 350 7.95 -11.83 -5.68
CA PHE A 350 8.28 -12.10 -4.28
C PHE A 350 9.64 -12.81 -4.11
N THR A 351 10.14 -12.76 -2.87
CA THR A 351 11.34 -13.44 -2.40
C THR A 351 11.04 -13.96 -1.01
N ALA A 352 11.27 -15.25 -0.75
CA ALA A 352 11.11 -15.85 0.57
C ALA A 352 12.09 -17.00 0.74
N VAL A 353 12.85 -17.03 1.84
CA VAL A 353 13.87 -18.06 2.09
C VAL A 353 13.45 -18.98 3.23
N SER A 354 13.57 -20.28 2.99
CA SER A 354 13.27 -21.36 3.95
C SER A 354 14.48 -21.71 4.83
N THR A 355 14.25 -22.36 5.97
CA THR A 355 15.31 -22.70 6.93
C THR A 355 16.34 -23.72 6.41
N ASN A 356 16.02 -24.46 5.34
CA ASN A 356 16.96 -25.34 4.63
C ASN A 356 17.58 -24.69 3.37
N GLY A 357 17.44 -23.37 3.22
CA GLY A 357 18.19 -22.56 2.26
C GLY A 357 17.59 -22.48 0.86
N VAL A 358 16.45 -23.12 0.59
CA VAL A 358 15.71 -22.93 -0.66
C VAL A 358 15.08 -21.55 -0.66
N ALA A 359 15.35 -20.76 -1.71
CA ALA A 359 14.71 -19.48 -1.94
C ALA A 359 13.55 -19.66 -2.92
N MET A 360 12.33 -19.33 -2.49
CA MET A 360 11.23 -19.08 -3.41
C MET A 360 11.45 -17.71 -4.04
N LEU A 361 11.59 -17.69 -5.37
CA LEU A 361 11.79 -16.49 -6.18
C LEU A 361 10.65 -16.39 -7.18
N GLY A 362 9.95 -15.25 -7.20
CA GLY A 362 8.73 -15.05 -7.96
C GLY A 362 8.74 -13.85 -8.91
N TYR A 363 7.78 -13.84 -9.81
CA TYR A 363 7.57 -12.83 -10.84
C TYR A 363 6.10 -12.80 -11.23
N PHE A 364 5.63 -11.66 -11.74
CA PHE A 364 4.37 -11.57 -12.46
C PHE A 364 4.60 -11.96 -13.92
N SER A 365 3.77 -12.89 -14.41
CA SER A 365 3.84 -13.46 -15.76
C SER A 365 2.80 -12.82 -16.67
N ASP A 366 3.24 -12.18 -17.76
CA ASP A 366 2.36 -11.59 -18.78
C ASP A 366 1.62 -12.66 -19.61
N ASP A 367 2.13 -13.91 -19.62
CA ASP A 367 1.49 -15.05 -20.30
C ASP A 367 0.33 -15.64 -19.48
N THR A 368 0.40 -15.59 -18.14
CA THR A 368 -0.61 -16.20 -17.24
C THR A 368 -1.43 -15.19 -16.44
N PHE A 369 -1.02 -13.92 -16.40
CA PHE A 369 -1.58 -12.84 -15.57
C PHE A 369 -1.57 -13.14 -14.06
N LEU A 370 -0.67 -14.02 -13.62
CA LEU A 370 -0.52 -14.42 -12.22
C LEU A 370 0.89 -14.11 -11.70
N ASN A 371 1.00 -13.94 -10.39
CA ASN A 371 2.28 -14.13 -9.71
C ASN A 371 2.62 -15.62 -9.69
N GLU A 372 3.81 -15.97 -10.18
CA GLU A 372 4.39 -17.30 -10.12
C GLU A 372 5.53 -17.36 -9.10
N GLY A 373 5.82 -18.55 -8.58
CA GLY A 373 6.91 -18.78 -7.62
C GLY A 373 7.72 -20.03 -7.98
N ARG A 374 9.05 -19.94 -7.92
CA ARG A 374 10.00 -21.01 -8.28
C ARG A 374 10.95 -21.29 -7.12
N ALA A 375 11.11 -22.56 -6.74
CA ALA A 375 11.86 -23.01 -5.56
C ALA A 375 13.34 -23.27 -5.89
N VAL A 376 14.17 -22.23 -5.85
CA VAL A 376 15.59 -22.29 -6.25
C VAL A 376 16.46 -22.96 -5.18
N ALA A 377 17.25 -23.93 -5.62
CA ALA A 377 18.09 -24.77 -4.76
C ALA A 377 19.28 -24.00 -4.14
N PRO A 378 19.62 -24.23 -2.86
CA PRO A 378 20.70 -23.51 -2.17
C PRO A 378 22.07 -23.64 -2.85
N ALA A 379 22.38 -24.80 -3.46
CA ALA A 379 23.66 -24.96 -4.17
C ALA A 379 23.73 -24.13 -5.47
N ALA A 380 22.61 -23.90 -6.16
CA ALA A 380 22.56 -23.02 -7.33
C ALA A 380 22.81 -21.55 -6.94
N ILE A 381 22.24 -21.12 -5.80
CA ILE A 381 22.48 -19.79 -5.23
C ILE A 381 23.95 -19.64 -4.82
N ALA A 382 24.51 -20.62 -4.10
CA ALA A 382 25.92 -20.62 -3.71
C ALA A 382 26.87 -20.64 -4.92
N GLN A 383 26.53 -21.37 -5.98
CA GLN A 383 27.29 -21.37 -7.24
C GLN A 383 27.23 -20.01 -7.95
N ALA A 384 26.07 -19.34 -7.99
CA ALA A 384 25.97 -18.00 -8.57
C ALA A 384 26.74 -16.95 -7.76
N LEU A 385 26.67 -17.00 -6.43
CA LEU A 385 27.41 -16.11 -5.51
C LEU A 385 28.94 -16.26 -5.60
N THR A 386 29.44 -17.44 -5.99
CA THR A 386 30.88 -17.73 -6.07
C THR A 386 31.45 -17.61 -7.49
N SER A 387 30.66 -17.92 -8.52
CA SER A 387 31.09 -17.86 -9.93
C SER A 387 30.71 -16.56 -10.66
N GLY A 388 29.77 -15.77 -10.12
CA GLY A 388 29.16 -14.63 -10.82
C GLY A 388 28.29 -15.03 -12.02
N THR A 389 28.03 -16.32 -12.23
CA THR A 389 27.18 -16.83 -13.32
C THR A 389 25.74 -16.99 -12.82
N PRO A 390 24.75 -16.28 -13.38
CA PRO A 390 23.37 -16.41 -12.92
C PRO A 390 22.74 -17.76 -13.24
N PHE A 391 21.88 -18.26 -12.36
CA PHE A 391 20.92 -19.33 -12.69
C PHE A 391 19.70 -18.77 -13.44
N ALA A 392 18.98 -19.61 -14.17
CA ALA A 392 17.64 -19.28 -14.68
C ALA A 392 16.59 -19.63 -13.61
N VAL A 393 15.65 -18.71 -13.36
CA VAL A 393 14.59 -18.92 -12.35
C VAL A 393 13.51 -19.88 -12.88
N ALA A 394 13.29 -19.93 -14.20
CA ALA A 394 12.37 -20.85 -14.87
C ALA A 394 12.68 -22.34 -14.62
N ASP A 395 13.98 -22.69 -14.57
CA ASP A 395 14.48 -24.06 -14.47
C ASP A 395 14.20 -24.70 -13.09
N ALA A 396 13.88 -23.89 -12.08
CA ALA A 396 13.57 -24.35 -10.74
C ALA A 396 12.11 -24.81 -10.61
N PRO A 397 11.81 -25.81 -9.75
CA PRO A 397 10.45 -26.32 -9.56
C PRO A 397 9.44 -25.23 -9.22
N ALA A 398 8.29 -25.23 -9.90
CA ALA A 398 7.19 -24.32 -9.62
C ALA A 398 6.45 -24.68 -8.33
N LEU A 399 5.90 -23.65 -7.66
CA LEU A 399 4.88 -23.80 -6.63
C LEU A 399 3.50 -23.82 -7.29
N ASP A 400 2.73 -24.87 -7.06
CA ASP A 400 1.32 -24.95 -7.50
C ASP A 400 0.43 -24.11 -6.57
N VAL A 401 0.47 -22.79 -6.75
CA VAL A 401 -0.33 -21.84 -5.98
C VAL A 401 -1.81 -21.99 -6.33
N GLY A 402 -2.14 -22.09 -7.62
CA GLY A 402 -3.53 -22.25 -8.10
C GLY A 402 -4.42 -21.03 -7.87
N SER A 403 -3.83 -19.84 -7.73
CA SER A 403 -4.47 -18.51 -7.64
C SER A 403 -3.37 -17.44 -7.74
N ASN A 404 -3.74 -16.16 -7.69
CA ASN A 404 -2.79 -15.10 -7.42
C ASN A 404 -2.32 -15.14 -5.94
N PHE A 405 -1.26 -14.39 -5.62
CA PHE A 405 -0.76 -14.21 -4.25
C PHE A 405 -0.01 -12.88 -4.09
N VAL A 406 -0.08 -12.26 -2.89
CA VAL A 406 0.46 -10.90 -2.64
C VAL A 406 1.47 -10.80 -1.50
N ALA A 407 1.77 -11.91 -0.82
CA ALA A 407 2.86 -11.98 0.14
C ALA A 407 3.47 -13.38 0.15
N ALA A 408 4.76 -13.47 0.49
CA ALA A 408 5.48 -14.72 0.70
C ALA A 408 6.43 -14.58 1.88
N SER A 409 6.63 -15.63 2.68
CA SER A 409 7.65 -15.65 3.73
C SER A 409 8.12 -17.06 4.08
N GLY A 410 9.29 -17.15 4.73
CA GLY A 410 9.86 -18.42 5.21
C GLY A 410 8.97 -19.06 6.28
N HIS A 411 8.80 -20.39 6.21
CA HIS A 411 8.01 -21.15 7.19
C HIS A 411 8.61 -22.56 7.37
N GLY A 412 9.71 -22.61 8.14
CA GLY A 412 10.49 -23.82 8.36
C GLY A 412 11.16 -24.29 7.07
N GLU A 413 11.13 -25.61 6.82
CA GLU A 413 11.59 -26.23 5.57
C GLU A 413 10.61 -25.99 4.40
N GLY A 414 10.30 -24.73 4.14
CA GLY A 414 9.28 -24.32 3.19
C GLY A 414 9.00 -22.82 3.25
N VAL A 415 8.01 -22.38 2.49
CA VAL A 415 7.48 -21.00 2.51
C VAL A 415 5.97 -21.02 2.65
N SER A 416 5.41 -19.95 3.21
CA SER A 416 3.98 -19.66 3.14
C SER A 416 3.72 -18.46 2.23
N VAL A 417 2.58 -18.48 1.52
CA VAL A 417 2.10 -17.40 0.65
C VAL A 417 0.67 -17.00 1.01
N LEU A 418 0.35 -15.71 0.94
CA LEU A 418 -1.01 -15.19 1.08
C LEU A 418 -1.71 -15.22 -0.27
N ARG A 419 -2.62 -16.18 -0.44
CA ARG A 419 -3.38 -16.45 -1.66
C ARG A 419 -4.70 -15.69 -1.69
N GLY A 420 -5.19 -15.46 -2.90
CA GLY A 420 -6.40 -14.71 -3.17
C GLY A 420 -6.47 -14.26 -4.62
N ASP A 421 -7.32 -13.27 -4.90
CA ASP A 421 -7.38 -12.62 -6.21
C ASP A 421 -7.88 -11.17 -6.11
N TYR A 422 -7.73 -10.39 -7.18
CA TYR A 422 -8.18 -9.00 -7.24
C TYR A 422 -9.64 -8.91 -7.70
N VAL A 423 -10.52 -8.38 -6.85
CA VAL A 423 -11.98 -8.41 -7.06
C VAL A 423 -12.51 -7.08 -7.61
N PRO A 424 -13.21 -7.07 -8.76
CA PRO A 424 -13.87 -5.87 -9.28
C PRO A 424 -14.98 -5.32 -8.36
N PRO A 425 -15.33 -4.03 -8.43
CA PRO A 425 -14.85 -3.04 -9.39
C PRO A 425 -13.52 -2.38 -8.99
N ASP A 426 -13.20 -2.33 -7.70
CA ASP A 426 -12.07 -1.55 -7.17
C ASP A 426 -10.71 -2.27 -7.27
N TYR A 427 -10.71 -3.55 -7.66
CA TYR A 427 -9.53 -4.42 -7.69
C TYR A 427 -8.78 -4.47 -6.36
N ASN A 428 -9.52 -4.48 -5.26
CA ASN A 428 -8.98 -4.84 -3.95
C ASN A 428 -8.67 -6.34 -3.91
N PHE A 429 -7.55 -6.72 -3.28
CA PHE A 429 -7.17 -8.13 -3.14
C PHE A 429 -7.98 -8.80 -2.04
N ALA A 430 -8.82 -9.77 -2.40
CA ALA A 430 -9.55 -10.59 -1.45
C ALA A 430 -8.73 -11.84 -1.09
N GLY A 431 -8.38 -11.99 0.18
CA GLY A 431 -7.60 -13.13 0.67
C GLY A 431 -8.47 -14.39 0.78
N THR A 432 -7.96 -15.54 0.32
CA THR A 432 -8.60 -16.84 0.50
C THR A 432 -7.95 -17.65 1.62
N ASP A 433 -6.62 -17.68 1.64
CA ASP A 433 -5.85 -18.48 2.60
C ASP A 433 -4.37 -18.09 2.62
N ILE A 434 -3.73 -18.25 3.77
CA ILE A 434 -2.29 -18.44 3.83
C ILE A 434 -2.02 -19.93 3.62
N SER A 435 -1.31 -20.29 2.57
CA SER A 435 -0.92 -21.68 2.26
C SER A 435 0.60 -21.87 2.35
N ARG A 436 1.03 -23.00 2.90
CA ARG A 436 2.42 -23.45 2.99
C ARG A 436 2.77 -24.43 1.87
N PHE A 437 4.00 -24.34 1.38
CA PHE A 437 4.64 -25.33 0.51
C PHE A 437 5.91 -25.83 1.19
N ASN A 438 6.03 -27.14 1.40
CA ASN A 438 7.25 -27.74 1.96
C ASN A 438 8.30 -27.91 0.85
N PHE A 439 9.58 -27.76 1.20
CA PHE A 439 10.70 -27.98 0.30
C PHE A 439 11.61 -29.08 0.85
N THR A 440 11.71 -30.20 0.13
CA THR A 440 12.67 -31.25 0.46
C THR A 440 13.92 -31.06 -0.38
N VAL A 441 15.08 -31.00 0.27
CA VAL A 441 16.38 -30.76 -0.37
C VAL A 441 17.19 -32.06 -0.41
N THR A 442 17.81 -32.35 -1.55
CA THR A 442 18.62 -33.55 -1.79
C THR A 442 19.87 -33.21 -2.62
N ASN A 443 20.77 -34.19 -2.80
CA ASN A 443 22.00 -34.06 -3.59
C ASN A 443 22.86 -32.85 -3.16
N ASP A 444 23.22 -32.80 -1.87
CA ASP A 444 24.07 -31.77 -1.26
C ASP A 444 23.62 -30.31 -1.53
N GLY A 445 22.30 -30.11 -1.64
CA GLY A 445 21.69 -28.79 -1.87
C GLY A 445 21.39 -28.47 -3.34
N ALA A 446 21.65 -29.39 -4.27
CA ALA A 446 21.48 -29.17 -5.71
C ALA A 446 20.09 -29.53 -6.26
N ALA A 447 19.30 -30.35 -5.56
CA ALA A 447 17.97 -30.75 -6.01
C ALA A 447 16.90 -30.43 -4.95
N VAL A 448 15.78 -29.87 -5.39
CA VAL A 448 14.62 -29.49 -4.57
C VAL A 448 13.38 -30.20 -5.11
N THR A 449 12.50 -30.65 -4.22
CA THR A 449 11.11 -31.00 -4.57
C THR A 449 10.14 -30.17 -3.74
N VAL A 450 9.10 -29.67 -4.41
CA VAL A 450 8.02 -28.89 -3.79
C VAL A 450 6.90 -29.86 -3.38
N GLY A 451 6.52 -29.83 -2.10
CA GLY A 451 5.40 -30.58 -1.56
C GLY A 451 4.05 -29.96 -1.94
N ALA A 452 2.99 -30.74 -1.82
CA ALA A 452 1.62 -30.26 -2.07
C ALA A 452 1.24 -29.09 -1.15
N ARG A 453 0.35 -28.21 -1.64
CA ARG A 453 -0.16 -27.04 -0.93
C ARG A 453 -0.85 -27.43 0.39
N GLN A 454 -0.41 -26.86 1.51
CA GLN A 454 -0.94 -27.06 2.85
C GLN A 454 -1.56 -25.74 3.37
N PRO A 455 -2.90 -25.58 3.37
CA PRO A 455 -3.56 -24.43 4.00
C PRO A 455 -3.17 -24.29 5.48
N VAL A 456 -2.89 -23.07 5.92
CA VAL A 456 -2.41 -22.72 7.28
C VAL A 456 -3.46 -21.93 8.04
N LEU A 457 -3.95 -20.87 7.40
CA LEU A 457 -5.04 -19.98 7.85
C LEU A 457 -5.98 -19.79 6.66
N VAL A 458 -7.29 -19.85 6.87
CA VAL A 458 -8.30 -19.71 5.83
C VAL A 458 -9.25 -18.58 6.19
N TYR A 459 -9.59 -17.75 5.21
CA TYR A 459 -10.61 -16.71 5.32
C TYR A 459 -11.99 -17.34 5.16
N VAL A 460 -12.90 -17.05 6.10
CA VAL A 460 -14.34 -17.40 5.99
C VAL A 460 -15.24 -16.20 5.71
N ASP A 461 -14.68 -15.02 5.89
CA ASP A 461 -15.21 -13.69 5.57
C ASP A 461 -13.98 -12.81 5.21
N GLN A 462 -14.14 -11.49 5.06
CA GLN A 462 -13.01 -10.55 4.95
C GLN A 462 -12.92 -9.61 6.17
N CYS A 463 -13.50 -10.03 7.30
CA CYS A 463 -13.66 -9.22 8.51
C CYS A 463 -12.40 -9.17 9.40
N THR A 464 -11.34 -9.86 8.97
CA THR A 464 -9.98 -9.78 9.49
C THR A 464 -9.02 -9.76 8.32
N SER A 465 -8.16 -8.75 8.24
CA SER A 465 -7.13 -8.65 7.20
C SER A 465 -5.80 -9.26 7.66
N VAL A 466 -4.94 -9.62 6.69
CA VAL A 466 -3.54 -9.97 6.94
C VAL A 466 -2.69 -8.79 6.46
N THR A 467 -1.99 -8.14 7.39
CA THR A 467 -1.21 -6.92 7.14
C THR A 467 0.26 -7.20 6.82
N GLY A 468 0.74 -8.42 7.05
CA GLY A 468 2.11 -8.83 6.69
C GLY A 468 2.44 -10.26 7.09
N MET A 469 3.54 -10.79 6.53
CA MET A 469 4.07 -12.12 6.82
C MET A 469 5.60 -12.04 6.91
N THR A 470 6.17 -12.52 8.01
CA THR A 470 7.63 -12.57 8.22
C THR A 470 8.03 -13.86 8.95
N ALA A 471 9.27 -14.32 8.80
CA ALA A 471 9.72 -15.57 9.39
C ALA A 471 10.21 -15.35 10.84
N ILE A 472 9.93 -16.30 11.75
CA ILE A 472 10.45 -16.29 13.13
C ILE A 472 11.04 -17.67 13.48
N GLY A 473 12.27 -17.88 13.00
CA GLY A 473 12.96 -19.16 13.11
C GLY A 473 12.35 -20.21 12.18
N SER A 474 11.81 -21.29 12.76
CA SER A 474 11.03 -22.32 12.04
C SER A 474 9.59 -21.91 11.74
N ASP A 475 9.10 -20.86 12.40
CA ASP A 475 7.68 -20.55 12.49
C ASP A 475 7.35 -19.32 11.65
N LEU A 476 6.07 -19.14 11.32
CA LEU A 476 5.59 -17.96 10.60
C LEU A 476 5.07 -16.90 11.59
N LEU A 477 5.34 -15.63 11.34
CA LEU A 477 4.77 -14.50 12.08
C LEU A 477 3.82 -13.74 11.15
N VAL A 478 2.54 -13.73 11.48
CA VAL A 478 1.47 -13.13 10.67
C VAL A 478 0.98 -11.86 11.36
N GLY A 479 1.01 -10.72 10.66
CA GLY A 479 0.29 -9.52 11.06
C GLY A 479 -1.18 -9.65 10.69
N VAL A 480 -2.08 -9.41 11.63
CA VAL A 480 -3.53 -9.36 11.41
C VAL A 480 -4.10 -8.05 11.93
N ASP A 481 -5.17 -7.58 11.30
CA ASP A 481 -5.89 -6.37 11.72
C ASP A 481 -7.41 -6.54 11.56
N ASP A 482 -8.15 -6.12 12.58
CA ASP A 482 -9.61 -6.18 12.67
C ASP A 482 -10.14 -5.23 13.78
N LYS A 483 -11.42 -5.34 14.14
CA LYS A 483 -12.07 -4.52 15.19
C LYS A 483 -11.45 -4.61 16.60
N ASN A 484 -10.52 -5.53 16.85
CA ASN A 484 -9.73 -5.65 18.09
C ASN A 484 -8.33 -5.02 17.97
N GLY A 485 -7.96 -4.51 16.79
CA GLY A 485 -6.71 -3.81 16.51
C GLY A 485 -5.54 -4.69 16.06
N THR A 486 -4.54 -4.04 15.47
CA THR A 486 -3.41 -4.66 14.79
C THR A 486 -2.51 -5.45 15.73
N ARG A 487 -2.12 -6.66 15.32
CA ARG A 487 -1.30 -7.57 16.15
C ARG A 487 -0.53 -8.58 15.32
N LEU A 488 0.61 -9.00 15.84
CA LEU A 488 1.39 -10.12 15.31
C LEU A 488 0.97 -11.41 16.02
N VAL A 489 0.83 -12.50 15.27
CA VAL A 489 0.54 -13.85 15.78
C VAL A 489 1.56 -14.84 15.23
N ARG A 490 2.18 -15.61 16.11
CA ARG A 490 3.12 -16.67 15.73
C ARG A 490 2.36 -17.95 15.40
N ILE A 491 2.52 -18.44 14.18
CA ILE A 491 1.93 -19.67 13.68
C ILE A 491 3.01 -20.74 13.57
N GLN A 492 2.85 -21.83 14.31
CA GLN A 492 3.83 -22.90 14.44
C GLN A 492 3.30 -24.18 13.78
N GLN A 493 4.18 -25.02 13.25
CA GLN A 493 3.81 -26.38 12.84
C GLN A 493 3.65 -27.27 14.08
N ALA A 494 2.58 -28.07 14.12
CA ALA A 494 2.29 -28.97 15.23
C ALA A 494 3.26 -30.16 15.21
N LEU A 495 3.98 -30.36 16.33
CA LEU A 495 4.90 -31.48 16.52
C LEU A 495 4.14 -32.82 16.40
N GLY A 496 4.30 -33.50 15.27
CA GLY A 496 3.63 -34.77 14.97
C GLY A 496 3.24 -34.98 13.50
N PHE A 497 3.31 -33.94 12.66
CA PHE A 497 3.07 -34.04 11.21
C PHE A 497 4.35 -33.76 10.40
N GLN A 498 5.22 -34.78 10.30
CA GLN A 498 6.32 -34.87 9.34
C GLN A 498 6.19 -36.17 8.54
#